data_AF-A0AA42EAB5-F1
#
_entry.id   AF-A0AA42EAB5-F1
#
_cell.length_a   1.000
_cell.length_b   1.000
_cell.length_c   1.000
_cell.angle_alpha   90.00
_cell.angle_beta   90.00
_cell.angle_gamma   90.00
#
_symmetry.space_group_name_H-M   'P 1'
#
loop_
_entity.id
_entity.type
_entity.pdbx_description
1 polymer ?
#
loop_
_entity_poly.entity_id
_entity_poly.type
_entity_poly.pdbx_seq_one_letter_code
_entity_poly.pdbx_strand_id
1 'polypeptide(L)'
;AVPVPAVDPEEIAILIDRGKTFLARGDLAAARLLLRRAAEAGDAAAALLLGSTFDPAALKQLEVLGAVGDAAQARIWYRRAAELGSADAARKLGALGDRAP
;
A
#
# COMPACT_ATOMS: atom_id res chain seq x y z
N ALA A 1 19.48 -21.81 8.23
CA ALA A 1 18.72 -20.54 8.21
C ALA A 1 17.63 -20.66 9.27
N VAL A 2 17.56 -19.73 10.21
CA VAL A 2 16.45 -19.70 11.17
C VAL A 2 15.23 -19.24 10.36
N PRO A 3 14.14 -20.02 10.27
CA PRO A 3 12.93 -19.53 9.64
C PRO A 3 12.46 -18.34 10.46
N VAL A 4 12.52 -17.14 9.87
CA VAL A 4 11.87 -15.97 10.45
C VAL A 4 10.40 -16.36 10.57
N PRO A 5 9.77 -16.28 11.75
CA PRO A 5 8.36 -16.63 11.87
C PRO A 5 7.59 -15.77 10.86
N ALA A 6 6.97 -16.44 9.89
CA ALA A 6 6.04 -15.79 8.99
C ALA A 6 4.95 -15.15 9.86
N VAL A 7 4.65 -13.88 9.62
CA VAL A 7 3.53 -13.22 10.31
C VAL A 7 2.28 -14.04 10.05
N ASP A 8 1.55 -14.40 11.10
CA ASP A 8 0.37 -15.26 10.96
C ASP A 8 -0.66 -14.60 10.02
N PRO A 9 -1.31 -15.37 9.11
CA PRO A 9 -2.28 -14.79 8.17
C PRO A 9 -3.42 -14.02 8.86
N GLU A 10 -3.82 -14.43 10.06
CA GLU A 10 -4.80 -13.72 10.87
C GLU A 10 -4.27 -12.38 11.38
N GLU A 11 -3.00 -12.32 11.80
CA GLU A 11 -2.35 -11.07 12.18
C GLU A 11 -2.22 -10.12 10.98
N ILE A 12 -1.87 -10.65 9.79
CA ILE A 12 -1.87 -9.89 8.54
C ILE A 12 -3.24 -9.28 8.27
N ALA A 13 -4.32 -10.06 8.39
CA ALA A 13 -5.68 -9.58 8.20
C ALA A 13 -6.04 -8.46 9.18
N ILE A 14 -5.68 -8.59 10.46
CA ILE A 14 -5.90 -7.56 11.49
C ILE A 14 -5.13 -6.27 11.17
N LEU A 15 -3.88 -6.39 10.72
CA LEU A 15 -3.07 -5.22 10.32
C LEU A 15 -3.71 -4.49 9.14
N ILE A 16 -4.22 -5.22 8.15
CA ILE A 16 -4.89 -4.65 6.98
C ILE A 16 -6.19 -3.95 7.39
N ASP A 17 -7.02 -4.59 8.20
CA ASP A 17 -8.31 -4.02 8.64
C ASP A 17 -8.13 -2.72 9.44
N ARG A 18 -7.18 -2.72 10.38
CA ARG A 18 -6.81 -1.52 11.13
C ARG A 18 -6.21 -0.44 10.22
N GLY A 19 -5.35 -0.83 9.28
CA GLY A 19 -4.79 0.09 8.28
C GLY A 19 -5.88 0.79 7.48
N LYS A 20 -6.88 0.04 6.99
CA LYS A 20 -8.06 0.59 6.29
C LYS A 20 -8.87 1.53 7.18
N THR A 21 -9.03 1.18 8.46
CA THR A 21 -9.72 2.05 9.44
C THR A 21 -9.01 3.39 9.61
N PHE A 22 -7.68 3.41 9.65
CA PHE A 22 -6.91 4.65 9.70
C PHE A 22 -7.02 5.46 8.41
N LEU A 23 -7.01 4.80 7.24
CA LEU A 23 -7.23 5.48 5.96
C LEU A 23 -8.60 6.16 5.90
N ALA A 24 -9.65 5.49 6.36
CA ALA A 24 -11.00 6.04 6.40
C ALA A 24 -11.11 7.29 7.31
N ARG A 25 -10.20 7.44 8.27
CA ARG A 25 -10.10 8.60 9.17
C ARG A 25 -9.12 9.67 8.67
N GLY A 26 -8.46 9.45 7.53
CA GLY A 26 -7.44 10.35 6.99
C GLY A 26 -6.06 10.23 7.67
N ASP A 27 -5.87 9.28 8.58
CA ASP A 27 -4.58 9.06 9.25
C ASP A 27 -3.67 8.19 8.38
N LEU A 28 -3.03 8.84 7.41
CA LEU A 28 -2.10 8.18 6.49
C LEU A 28 -0.87 7.60 7.20
N ALA A 29 -0.41 8.21 8.29
CA ALA A 29 0.79 7.78 8.97
C ALA A 29 0.56 6.43 9.68
N ALA A 30 -0.52 6.34 10.47
CA ALA A 30 -0.89 5.09 11.14
C ALA A 30 -1.25 4.00 10.13
N ALA A 31 -1.97 4.34 9.06
CA ALA A 31 -2.29 3.39 8.00
C ALA A 31 -1.04 2.81 7.33
N ARG A 32 -0.10 3.67 6.94
CA ARG A 32 1.15 3.25 6.27
C ARG A 32 1.98 2.31 7.15
N LEU A 33 2.02 2.53 8.45
CA LEU A 33 2.75 1.68 9.38
C LEU A 33 2.21 0.25 9.38
N LEU A 34 0.89 0.10 9.52
CA LEU A 34 0.25 -1.22 9.59
C LEU A 34 0.27 -1.94 8.24
N LEU A 35 -0.03 -1.21 7.16
CA LEU A 35 -0.02 -1.76 5.80
C LEU A 35 1.39 -2.18 5.38
N ARG A 36 2.43 -1.47 5.81
CA ARG A 36 3.83 -1.86 5.56
C ARG A 36 4.17 -3.20 6.16
N ARG A 37 3.81 -3.42 7.42
CA ARG A 37 4.07 -4.70 8.09
C ARG A 37 3.37 -5.86 7.37
N ALA A 38 2.12 -5.68 6.95
CA ALA A 38 1.38 -6.70 6.19
C ALA A 38 1.94 -6.91 4.76
N ALA A 39 2.37 -5.84 4.08
CA ALA A 39 2.98 -5.91 2.76
C ALA A 39 4.35 -6.60 2.78
N GLU A 40 5.16 -6.32 3.80
CA GLU A 40 6.46 -6.96 4.02
C GLU A 40 6.30 -8.45 4.38
N ALA A 41 5.18 -8.82 5.01
CA ALA A 41 4.79 -10.22 5.23
C ALA A 41 4.30 -10.94 3.95
N GLY A 42 4.23 -10.25 2.80
CA GLY A 42 3.90 -10.85 1.51
C GLY A 42 2.44 -10.73 1.10
N ASP A 43 1.63 -9.91 1.77
CA ASP A 43 0.25 -9.69 1.36
C ASP A 43 0.14 -8.69 0.19
N ALA A 44 -0.41 -9.16 -0.92
CA ALA A 44 -0.56 -8.37 -2.14
C ALA A 44 -1.52 -7.19 -1.97
N ALA A 45 -2.60 -7.35 -1.18
CA ALA A 45 -3.60 -6.31 -0.96
C ALA A 45 -3.04 -5.21 -0.05
N ALA A 46 -2.26 -5.55 0.96
CA ALA A 46 -1.55 -4.61 1.82
C ALA A 46 -0.54 -3.79 1.03
N ALA A 47 0.26 -4.44 0.17
CA ALA A 47 1.21 -3.74 -0.70
C ALA A 47 0.50 -2.78 -1.68
N LEU A 48 -0.64 -3.20 -2.25
CA LEU A 48 -1.46 -2.34 -3.12
C LEU A 48 -1.98 -1.12 -2.35
N LEU A 49 -2.61 -1.34 -1.19
CA LEU A 49 -3.15 -0.28 -0.35
C LEU A 49 -2.06 0.70 0.09
N LEU A 50 -0.91 0.19 0.51
CA LEU A 50 0.25 1.00 0.88
C LEU A 50 0.71 1.88 -0.28
N GLY A 51 0.83 1.32 -1.48
CA GLY A 51 1.16 2.07 -2.69
C GLY A 51 0.16 3.19 -2.97
N SER A 52 -1.14 2.93 -2.81
CA SER A 52 -2.19 3.95 -2.96
C SER A 52 -2.10 5.06 -1.93
N THR A 53 -1.55 4.81 -0.73
CA THR A 53 -1.31 5.91 0.23
C THR A 53 -0.21 6.87 -0.22
N PHE A 54 0.70 6.45 -1.11
CA PHE A 54 1.75 7.30 -1.65
C PHE A 54 1.39 7.87 -3.02
N ASP A 55 0.45 7.26 -3.74
CA ASP A 55 0.05 7.68 -5.07
C ASP A 55 -0.65 9.06 -5.05
N PRO A 56 -0.07 10.10 -5.68
CA PRO A 56 -0.67 11.44 -5.70
C PRO A 56 -2.08 11.46 -6.29
N ALA A 57 -2.39 10.60 -7.26
CA ALA A 57 -3.72 10.53 -7.86
C ALA A 57 -4.73 9.88 -6.91
N ALA A 58 -4.31 8.84 -6.18
CA ALA A 58 -5.18 8.21 -5.18
C ALA A 58 -5.43 9.14 -3.98
N LEU A 59 -4.41 9.86 -3.51
CA LEU A 59 -4.56 10.83 -2.42
C LEU A 59 -5.49 11.99 -2.78
N LYS A 60 -5.47 12.46 -4.04
CA LYS A 60 -6.45 13.44 -4.54
C LYS A 60 -7.88 12.93 -4.46
N GLN A 61 -8.11 11.64 -4.72
CA GLN A 61 -9.45 11.03 -4.62
C GLN A 61 -9.91 10.85 -3.17
N LEU A 62 -8.97 10.74 -2.23
CA LEU A 62 -9.26 10.62 -0.81
C LEU A 62 -9.48 11.98 -0.12
N GLU A 63 -9.42 13.08 -0.87
CA GLU A 63 -9.57 14.47 -0.38
C GLU A 63 -8.73 14.77 0.88
N VAL A 64 -7.61 14.07 1.06
CA VAL A 64 -6.74 14.26 2.23
C VAL A 64 -6.00 15.58 2.06
N LEU A 65 -6.57 16.64 2.64
CA LEU A 65 -6.02 17.99 2.64
C LEU A 65 -4.56 17.99 3.11
N GLY A 66 -3.66 18.47 2.25
CA GLY A 66 -2.23 18.62 2.55
C GLY A 66 -1.38 17.36 2.40
N ALA A 67 -1.94 16.22 2.00
CA ALA A 67 -1.14 15.02 1.76
C ALA A 67 -0.37 15.12 0.44
N VAL A 68 0.96 15.21 0.54
CA VAL A 68 1.86 15.12 -0.61
C VAL A 68 2.13 13.63 -0.92
N GLY A 69 1.79 13.21 -2.13
CA GLY A 69 2.12 11.87 -2.60
C GLY A 69 3.60 11.74 -2.99
N ASP A 70 4.09 10.51 -2.99
CA ASP A 70 5.42 10.11 -3.45
C ASP A 70 5.26 9.02 -4.52
N ALA A 71 5.36 9.44 -5.79
CA ALA A 71 5.21 8.54 -6.93
C ALA A 71 6.30 7.45 -6.97
N ALA A 72 7.50 7.70 -6.44
CA ALA A 72 8.56 6.69 -6.41
C ALA A 72 8.21 5.59 -5.40
N GLN A 73 7.75 5.95 -4.19
CA GLN A 73 7.26 4.99 -3.20
C GLN A 73 6.04 4.23 -3.70
N ALA A 74 5.07 4.91 -4.33
CA ALA A 74 3.90 4.26 -4.91
C ALA A 74 4.31 3.18 -5.94
N ARG A 75 5.27 3.49 -6.82
CA ARG A 75 5.79 2.56 -7.81
C ARG A 75 6.44 1.33 -7.18
N ILE A 76 7.21 1.51 -6.11
CA ILE A 76 7.85 0.40 -5.40
C ILE A 76 6.79 -0.56 -4.86
N TRP A 77 5.78 -0.04 -4.16
CA TRP A 77 4.76 -0.86 -3.53
C TRP A 77 3.78 -1.49 -4.51
N TYR A 78 3.41 -0.79 -5.58
CA TYR A 78 2.61 -1.40 -6.64
C TYR A 78 3.39 -2.48 -7.40
N ARG A 79 4.70 -2.32 -7.62
CA ARG A 79 5.53 -3.39 -8.19
C ARG A 79 5.51 -4.62 -7.29
N ARG A 80 5.73 -4.43 -5.98
CA ARG A 80 5.67 -5.51 -5.01
C ARG A 80 4.30 -6.21 -5.01
N ALA A 81 3.21 -5.46 -5.02
CA ALA A 81 1.87 -6.02 -5.08
C ALA A 81 1.63 -6.81 -6.38
N ALA A 82 2.13 -6.34 -7.53
CA ALA A 82 2.03 -7.05 -8.80
C ALA A 82 2.84 -8.34 -8.81
N GLU A 83 4.05 -8.34 -8.24
CA GLU A 83 4.89 -9.54 -8.04
C GLU A 83 4.20 -10.59 -7.16
N LEU A 84 3.38 -10.14 -6.20
CA LEU A 84 2.57 -10.98 -5.32
C LEU A 84 1.21 -11.37 -5.95
N GLY A 85 0.94 -11.00 -7.20
CA GLY A 85 -0.24 -11.41 -7.96
C GLY A 85 -1.39 -10.40 -8.03
N SER A 86 -1.20 -9.15 -7.58
CA SER A 86 -2.23 -8.11 -7.69
C SER A 86 -2.34 -7.55 -9.12
N ALA A 87 -3.38 -7.94 -9.85
CA ALA A 87 -3.70 -7.38 -11.16
C ALA A 87 -4.01 -5.87 -11.10
N ASP A 88 -4.61 -5.41 -9.99
CA ASP A 88 -4.89 -3.99 -9.75
C ASP A 88 -3.61 -3.17 -9.65
N ALA A 89 -2.59 -3.72 -9.00
CA ALA A 89 -1.31 -3.05 -8.89
C ALA A 89 -0.61 -2.86 -10.23
N ALA A 90 -0.71 -3.86 -11.14
CA ALA A 90 -0.20 -3.72 -12.51
C ALA A 90 -0.89 -2.58 -13.28
N ARG A 91 -2.21 -2.44 -13.12
CA ARG A 91 -2.96 -1.31 -13.71
C ARG A 91 -2.54 0.04 -13.11
N LYS A 92 -2.34 0.10 -11.79
CA LYS A 92 -1.87 1.32 -11.10
C LYS A 92 -0.45 1.70 -11.53
N LEU A 93 0.45 0.73 -11.75
CA LEU A 93 1.80 1.00 -12.27
C LEU A 93 1.78 1.65 -13.65
N GLY A 94 0.96 1.14 -14.58
CA GLY A 94 0.81 1.73 -15.90
C GLY A 94 0.36 3.19 -15.80
N ALA A 95 -0.73 3.44 -15.07
CA ALA A 95 -1.28 4.78 -14.87
C ALA A 95 -0.32 5.74 -14.13
N LEU A 96 0.60 5.23 -13.31
CA LEU A 96 1.63 6.00 -12.62
C LEU A 96 2.84 6.30 -13.52
N GLY A 97 3.17 5.39 -14.44
CA GLY A 97 4.20 5.57 -15.47
C GLY A 97 3.80 6.62 -16.50
N ASP A 98 2.56 6.57 -16.99
CA ASP A 98 2.03 7.52 -17.99
C ASP A 98 1.92 8.97 -17.48
N ARG A 99 2.04 9.17 -16.16
CA ARG A 99 1.94 10.49 -15.50
C ARG A 99 3.27 11.06 -15.03
N ALA A 100 4.34 10.28 -15.05
CA ALA A 100 5.67 10.78 -14.73
C ALA A 100 6.21 11.54 -15.95
N PRO A 101 6.70 12.78 -15.80
CA PRO A 101 7.30 13.54 -16.90
C PRO A 101 8.60 12.90 -17.41
#